data_AF-A0A3N5YLN7-F1
#
_entry.id   AF-A0A3N5YLN7-F1
#
_cell.length_a   1.000
_cell.length_b   1.000
_cell.length_c   1.000
_cell.angle_alpha   90.00
_cell.angle_beta   90.00
_cell.angle_gamma   90.00
#
_symmetry.space_group_name_H-M   'P 1'
#
loop_
_entity.id
_entity.type
_entity.pdbx_description
1 polymer ?
#
loop_
_entity_poly.entity_id
_entity_poly.type
_entity_poly.pdbx_seq_one_letter_code
_entity_poly.pdbx_strand_id
1 'polypeptide(L)'
;MSDHLPPSYFAAIMRGVADSMPEGADEAAPISVDEAVRLANRAHTLPGRPCGRDICWLIGKWHGASWPDSVVEAVVWYAIHHPDPETELWRQDDGSGRAHYRDPYMAGINSVRGSAARCLARLLFDKPERFPLLKTTIGQLVCDPSVAVRSCVSELLLAAFNVSPADAINWFKVLVQTDDALLGTPNVERFIHFAGYRDYRAVSEILQRMLIPSNGAATEAAARQVCLLALDVAEAETDAQNVRTGNEVMRKAAANVYAVNAAHPAVGEKCRTLLKPFFVDSSEAVRAETARVFRDYASLATDQQALLLSGFIQSESGPEATERVVRAIEESPVQLPTLVCDLLAKAVAVFRDEAGDMSKRGAAVAHEISKIVVRLYAQSNNDADIQSRCLDLIDEMEKHGFLGLAEELNRLDR
;
A
#
# COMPACT_ATOMS: atom_id res chain seq x y z
N MET A 1 44.72 1.50 -0.56
CA MET A 1 44.28 2.78 0.02
C MET A 1 44.69 2.82 1.49
N SER A 2 45.22 3.94 1.98
CA SER A 2 45.61 4.13 3.39
C SER A 2 44.40 4.08 4.33
N ASP A 3 44.58 3.61 5.57
CA ASP A 3 43.57 3.64 6.63
C ASP A 3 43.29 5.06 7.15
N HIS A 4 44.14 6.05 6.80
CA HIS A 4 44.00 7.44 7.25
C HIS A 4 43.03 8.28 6.41
N LEU A 5 42.46 7.71 5.34
CA LEU A 5 41.49 8.43 4.52
C LEU A 5 40.14 8.54 5.25
N PRO A 6 39.41 9.66 5.09
CA PRO A 6 38.10 9.83 5.70
C PRO A 6 37.11 8.73 5.27
N PRO A 7 36.25 8.22 6.16
CA PRO A 7 35.21 7.24 5.80
C PRO A 7 34.30 7.69 4.65
N SER A 8 34.04 9.00 4.56
CA SER A 8 33.27 9.60 3.47
C SER A 8 33.88 9.38 2.09
N TYR A 9 35.21 9.23 1.99
CA TYR A 9 35.89 8.92 0.74
C TYR A 9 35.56 7.50 0.26
N PHE A 10 35.59 6.51 1.17
CA PHE A 10 35.20 5.14 0.85
C PHE A 10 33.70 5.04 0.52
N ALA A 11 32.85 5.76 1.24
CA ALA A 11 31.43 5.86 0.95
C ALA A 11 31.17 6.43 -0.46
N ALA A 12 31.86 7.50 -0.84
CA ALA A 12 31.74 8.11 -2.17
C ALA A 12 32.14 7.14 -3.29
N ILE A 13 33.26 6.43 -3.13
CA ILE A 13 33.69 5.41 -4.10
C ILE A 13 32.64 4.31 -4.20
N MET A 14 32.15 3.77 -3.08
CA MET A 14 31.16 2.70 -3.11
C MET A 14 29.85 3.12 -3.74
N ARG A 15 29.40 4.37 -3.56
CA ARG A 15 28.22 4.89 -4.26
C ARG A 15 28.45 5.00 -5.76
N GLY A 16 29.58 5.55 -6.18
CA GLY A 16 29.93 5.62 -7.61
C GLY A 16 29.99 4.24 -8.27
N VAL A 17 30.54 3.25 -7.55
CA VAL A 17 30.58 1.84 -7.97
C VAL A 17 29.18 1.21 -7.98
N ALA A 18 28.36 1.50 -6.97
CA ALA A 18 26.98 0.99 -6.90
C ALA A 18 26.13 1.49 -8.08
N ASP A 19 26.30 2.75 -8.46
CA ASP A 19 25.58 3.39 -9.57
C ASP A 19 26.18 3.06 -10.94
N SER A 20 27.29 2.32 -11.00
CA SER A 20 27.92 1.88 -12.25
C SER A 20 27.50 0.46 -12.66
N MET A 21 26.46 -0.11 -12.05
CA MET A 21 25.93 -1.40 -12.46
C MET A 21 25.34 -1.27 -13.88
N PRO A 22 25.69 -2.17 -14.83
CA PRO A 22 25.05 -2.19 -16.14
C PRO A 22 23.54 -2.43 -16.01
N GLU A 23 22.73 -1.63 -16.71
CA GLU A 23 21.27 -1.81 -16.74
C GLU A 23 20.84 -2.81 -17.83
N GLY A 24 21.71 -3.09 -18.81
CA GLY A 24 21.46 -4.02 -19.91
C GLY A 24 22.54 -5.12 -20.04
N ALA A 25 22.18 -6.24 -20.68
CA ALA A 25 23.07 -7.39 -20.88
C ALA A 25 24.30 -7.08 -21.77
N ASP A 26 24.21 -6.04 -22.60
CA ASP A 26 25.25 -5.66 -23.57
C ASP A 26 26.14 -4.50 -23.09
N GLU A 27 25.88 -3.93 -21.91
CA GLU A 27 26.68 -2.85 -21.33
C GLU A 27 27.84 -3.41 -20.51
N ALA A 28 29.07 -3.05 -20.89
CA ALA A 28 30.24 -3.39 -20.12
C ALA A 28 30.29 -2.56 -18.83
N ALA A 29 30.30 -3.23 -17.69
CA ALA A 29 30.51 -2.56 -16.41
C ALA A 29 31.90 -1.89 -16.39
N PRO A 30 32.02 -0.63 -15.95
CA PRO A 30 33.32 0.04 -15.83
C PRO A 30 34.22 -0.59 -14.75
N ILE A 31 33.66 -1.48 -13.93
CA ILE A 31 34.33 -2.28 -12.91
C ILE A 31 33.75 -3.69 -12.84
N SER A 32 34.58 -4.65 -12.49
CA SER A 32 34.19 -6.07 -12.34
C SER A 32 33.56 -6.36 -10.97
N VAL A 33 32.81 -7.47 -10.88
CA VAL A 33 32.30 -7.99 -9.59
C VAL A 33 33.45 -8.26 -8.62
N ASP A 34 34.59 -8.77 -9.09
CA ASP A 34 35.76 -9.00 -8.25
C ASP A 34 36.34 -7.70 -7.67
N GLU A 35 36.26 -6.59 -8.40
CA GLU A 35 36.65 -5.27 -7.90
C GLU A 35 35.68 -4.74 -6.85
N ALA A 36 34.37 -4.90 -7.08
CA ALA A 36 33.35 -4.56 -6.10
C ALA A 36 33.51 -5.37 -4.80
N VAL A 37 33.82 -6.67 -4.91
CA VAL A 37 34.16 -7.55 -3.78
C VAL A 37 35.40 -7.06 -3.03
N ARG A 38 36.48 -6.73 -3.75
CA ARG A 38 37.70 -6.17 -3.12
C ARG A 38 37.41 -4.86 -2.40
N LEU A 39 36.58 -4.00 -2.98
CA LEU A 39 36.19 -2.73 -2.38
C LEU A 39 35.37 -2.95 -1.10
N ALA A 40 34.35 -3.82 -1.13
CA ALA A 40 33.53 -4.14 0.04
C ALA A 40 34.38 -4.72 1.18
N ASN A 41 35.26 -5.68 0.87
CA ASN A 41 36.18 -6.25 1.85
C ASN A 41 37.16 -5.21 2.40
N ARG A 42 37.70 -4.33 1.55
CA ARG A 42 38.58 -3.25 2.00
C ARG A 42 37.87 -2.26 2.92
N ALA A 43 36.63 -1.90 2.61
CA ALA A 43 35.84 -1.01 3.45
C ALA A 43 35.49 -1.68 4.80
N HIS A 44 35.23 -2.99 4.79
CA HIS A 44 34.98 -3.76 5.99
C HIS A 44 36.19 -3.85 6.94
N THR A 45 37.42 -3.83 6.42
CA THR A 45 38.64 -3.88 7.26
C THR A 45 39.04 -2.54 7.88
N LEU A 46 38.35 -1.45 7.57
CA LEU A 46 38.66 -0.14 8.14
C LEU A 46 38.42 -0.13 9.67
N PRO A 47 39.26 0.57 10.45
CA PRO A 47 39.05 0.75 11.88
C PRO A 47 37.65 1.31 12.18
N GLY A 48 36.94 0.67 13.12
CA GLY A 48 35.57 1.06 13.48
C GLY A 48 34.48 0.66 12.47
N ARG A 49 34.85 0.06 11.34
CA ARG A 49 33.93 -0.46 10.30
C ARG A 49 32.84 0.56 9.90
N PRO A 50 33.21 1.79 9.49
CA PRO A 50 32.26 2.90 9.35
C PRO A 50 31.33 2.79 8.14
N CYS A 51 31.54 1.81 7.26
CA CYS A 51 30.97 1.76 5.93
C CYS A 51 29.83 0.74 5.76
N GLY A 52 29.20 0.30 6.85
CA GLY A 52 28.19 -0.77 6.81
C GLY A 52 27.02 -0.48 5.85
N ARG A 53 26.45 0.73 5.90
CA ARG A 53 25.34 1.14 5.00
C ARG A 53 25.77 1.19 3.53
N ASP A 54 26.95 1.74 3.23
CA ASP A 54 27.41 1.87 1.85
C ASP A 54 27.78 0.49 1.24
N ILE A 55 28.31 -0.44 2.04
CA ILE A 55 28.51 -1.84 1.62
C ILE A 55 27.17 -2.50 1.29
N CYS A 56 26.16 -2.35 2.17
CA CYS A 56 24.83 -2.90 1.95
C CYS A 56 24.15 -2.29 0.71
N TRP A 57 24.34 -0.98 0.49
CA TRP A 57 23.85 -0.27 -0.70
C TRP A 57 24.48 -0.82 -1.99
N LEU A 58 25.80 -1.00 -2.01
CA LEU A 58 26.51 -1.58 -3.14
C LEU A 58 25.97 -2.96 -3.49
N ILE A 59 25.87 -3.86 -2.51
CA ILE A 59 25.36 -5.22 -2.70
C ILE A 59 23.90 -5.19 -3.19
N GLY A 60 23.08 -4.30 -2.63
CA GLY A 60 21.68 -4.16 -3.01
C GLY A 60 21.48 -3.66 -4.45
N LYS A 61 22.33 -2.73 -4.91
CA LYS A 61 22.34 -2.27 -6.30
C LYS A 61 22.78 -3.36 -7.25
N TRP A 62 23.85 -4.07 -6.89
CA TRP A 62 24.42 -5.16 -7.67
C TRP A 62 23.80 -6.51 -7.27
N HIS A 63 22.47 -6.53 -7.18
CA HIS A 63 21.76 -7.75 -6.85
C HIS A 63 21.95 -8.81 -7.93
N GLY A 64 21.92 -10.09 -7.57
CA GLY A 64 22.18 -11.20 -8.48
C GLY A 64 23.66 -11.39 -8.86
N ALA A 65 24.55 -10.45 -8.53
CA ALA A 65 25.98 -10.66 -8.68
C ALA A 65 26.48 -11.78 -7.76
N SER A 66 27.56 -12.45 -8.16
CA SER A 66 28.13 -13.55 -7.38
C SER A 66 29.01 -13.05 -6.24
N TRP A 67 28.38 -12.57 -5.18
CA TRP A 67 29.05 -12.20 -3.93
C TRP A 67 29.64 -13.43 -3.23
N PRO A 68 30.90 -13.44 -2.79
CA PRO A 68 31.47 -14.56 -2.04
C PRO A 68 31.02 -14.55 -0.59
N ASP A 69 31.19 -15.68 0.11
CA ASP A 69 30.77 -15.83 1.50
C ASP A 69 31.47 -14.86 2.45
N SER A 70 32.71 -14.44 2.15
CA SER A 70 33.41 -13.40 2.93
C SER A 70 32.68 -12.05 2.95
N VAL A 71 32.00 -11.68 1.85
CA VAL A 71 31.17 -10.46 1.81
C VAL A 71 29.88 -10.68 2.57
N VAL A 72 29.30 -11.89 2.52
CA VAL A 72 28.11 -12.23 3.33
C VAL A 72 28.43 -12.16 4.81
N GLU A 73 29.55 -12.73 5.24
CA GLU A 73 30.06 -12.69 6.62
C GLU A 73 30.30 -11.26 7.09
N ALA A 74 30.81 -10.38 6.21
CA ALA A 74 30.94 -8.96 6.51
C ALA A 74 29.57 -8.31 6.81
N VAL A 75 28.54 -8.59 6.00
CA VAL A 75 27.17 -8.11 6.23
C VAL A 75 26.57 -8.71 7.51
N VAL A 76 26.78 -10.00 7.78
CA VAL A 76 26.37 -10.66 9.02
C VAL A 76 26.96 -9.94 10.23
N TRP A 77 28.24 -9.56 10.17
CA TRP A 77 28.85 -8.81 11.26
C TRP A 77 28.14 -7.48 11.50
N TYR A 78 27.84 -6.72 10.44
CA TYR A 78 27.11 -5.45 10.58
C TYR A 78 25.72 -5.66 11.16
N ALA A 79 25.01 -6.69 10.73
CA ALA A 79 23.66 -6.98 11.19
C ALA A 79 23.63 -7.33 12.69
N ILE A 80 24.65 -8.01 13.22
CA ILE A 80 24.67 -8.49 14.61
C ILE A 80 25.42 -7.56 15.57
N HIS A 81 26.52 -6.95 15.14
CA HIS A 81 27.49 -6.33 16.06
C HIS A 81 27.58 -4.80 15.94
N HIS A 82 27.08 -4.20 14.86
CA HIS A 82 27.24 -2.76 14.69
C HIS A 82 26.40 -1.99 15.72
N PRO A 83 26.94 -0.92 16.36
CA PRO A 83 26.22 -0.20 17.42
C PRO A 83 24.96 0.53 16.89
N ASP A 84 24.99 1.05 15.66
CA ASP A 84 23.85 1.75 15.06
C ASP A 84 22.71 0.80 14.60
N PRO A 85 21.48 0.91 15.14
CA PRO A 85 21.02 1.96 16.05
C PRO A 85 21.24 1.60 17.53
N GLU A 86 21.75 2.56 18.31
CA GLU A 86 21.87 2.43 19.78
C GLU A 86 20.56 2.79 20.49
N THR A 87 19.72 3.60 19.84
CA THR A 87 18.46 4.11 20.41
C THR A 87 17.32 4.10 19.39
N GLU A 88 16.08 4.05 19.87
CA GLU A 88 14.89 4.14 19.02
C GLU A 88 14.59 5.58 18.60
N LEU A 89 15.24 6.04 17.53
CA LEU A 89 15.07 7.42 17.02
C LEU A 89 13.62 7.73 16.63
N TRP A 90 12.82 6.75 16.22
CA TRP A 90 11.38 6.92 15.94
C TRP A 90 10.53 7.23 17.19
N ARG A 91 11.11 7.17 18.40
CA ARG A 91 10.50 7.63 19.65
C ARG A 91 11.03 8.96 20.15
N GLN A 92 12.10 9.46 19.56
CA GLN A 92 12.76 10.68 20.00
C GLN A 92 12.23 11.87 19.22
N ASP A 93 12.03 12.99 19.91
CA ASP A 93 11.64 14.26 19.32
C ASP A 93 12.81 14.82 18.48
N ASP A 94 12.50 15.30 17.28
CA ASP A 94 13.45 15.89 16.33
C ASP A 94 13.83 17.34 16.64
N GLY A 95 13.38 17.86 17.78
CA GLY A 95 13.54 19.24 18.19
C GLY A 95 12.42 20.17 17.72
N SER A 96 11.45 19.64 16.95
CA SER A 96 10.29 20.38 16.45
C SER A 96 8.95 19.94 17.08
N GLY A 97 8.96 19.07 18.09
CA GLY A 97 7.75 18.49 18.65
C GLY A 97 7.28 17.23 17.90
N ARG A 98 8.11 16.68 17.01
CA ARG A 98 7.78 15.54 16.13
C ARG A 98 8.81 14.43 16.30
N ALA A 99 8.41 13.18 16.10
CA ALA A 99 9.38 12.09 16.10
C ALA A 99 10.38 12.23 14.93
N HIS A 100 11.68 11.95 15.16
CA HIS A 100 12.72 11.96 14.11
C HIS A 100 12.37 11.07 12.91
N TYR A 101 11.68 9.96 13.17
CA TYR A 101 11.12 9.10 12.13
C TYR A 101 9.65 8.83 12.43
N ARG A 102 8.85 8.73 11.37
CA ARG A 102 7.41 8.49 11.46
C ARG A 102 7.06 7.14 12.10
N ASP A 103 7.88 6.12 11.86
CA ASP A 103 7.61 4.74 12.26
C ASP A 103 8.94 3.93 12.43
N PRO A 104 8.88 2.75 13.06
CA PRO A 104 10.06 1.91 13.26
C PRO A 104 10.75 1.49 11.95
N TYR A 105 9.99 1.29 10.87
CA TYR A 105 10.55 0.87 9.58
C TYR A 105 11.43 1.95 8.96
N MET A 106 10.97 3.20 8.96
CA MET A 106 11.74 4.35 8.49
C MET A 106 13.02 4.56 9.28
N ALA A 107 13.00 4.36 10.61
CA ALA A 107 14.22 4.37 11.42
C ALA A 107 15.14 3.18 11.08
N GLY A 108 14.57 1.99 10.89
CA GLY A 108 15.31 0.77 10.61
C GLY A 108 16.11 0.84 9.31
N ILE A 109 15.47 1.24 8.21
CA ILE A 109 16.14 1.35 6.89
C ILE A 109 17.26 2.40 6.87
N ASN A 110 17.24 3.34 7.80
CA ASN A 110 18.25 4.38 7.95
C ASN A 110 19.34 4.05 8.97
N SER A 111 19.28 2.88 9.60
CA SER A 111 20.30 2.36 10.50
C SER A 111 21.23 1.34 9.81
N VAL A 112 22.44 1.15 10.34
CA VAL A 112 23.39 0.16 9.83
C VAL A 112 22.87 -1.27 10.03
N ARG A 113 22.45 -1.66 11.25
CA ARG A 113 21.91 -3.01 11.50
C ARG A 113 20.69 -3.32 10.63
N GLY A 114 19.75 -2.37 10.51
CA GLY A 114 18.56 -2.54 9.66
C GLY A 114 18.90 -2.63 8.17
N SER A 115 19.82 -1.80 7.67
CA SER A 115 20.33 -1.89 6.29
C SER A 115 20.99 -3.25 6.01
N ALA A 116 21.77 -3.76 6.96
CA ALA A 116 22.39 -5.07 6.86
C ALA A 116 21.37 -6.22 6.86
N ALA A 117 20.34 -6.16 7.72
CA ALA A 117 19.25 -7.15 7.70
C ALA A 117 18.53 -7.21 6.34
N ARG A 118 18.26 -6.07 5.72
CA ARG A 118 17.68 -6.00 4.36
C ARG A 118 18.63 -6.50 3.28
N CYS A 119 19.92 -6.19 3.41
CA CYS A 119 20.94 -6.72 2.51
C CYS A 119 21.01 -8.25 2.58
N LEU A 120 20.93 -8.84 3.79
CA LEU A 120 20.86 -10.30 3.96
C LEU A 120 19.59 -10.88 3.32
N ALA A 121 18.45 -10.18 3.42
CA ALA A 121 17.23 -10.61 2.75
C ALA A 121 17.42 -10.72 1.24
N ARG A 122 18.02 -9.68 0.62
CA ARG A 122 18.33 -9.67 -0.81
C ARG A 122 19.28 -10.79 -1.21
N LEU A 123 20.36 -10.97 -0.46
CA LEU A 123 21.34 -12.03 -0.70
C LEU A 123 20.71 -13.43 -0.59
N LEU A 124 19.73 -13.61 0.28
CA LEU A 124 19.01 -14.88 0.43
C LEU A 124 17.95 -15.09 -0.67
N PHE A 125 17.26 -14.03 -1.12
CA PHE A 125 16.40 -14.09 -2.30
C PHE A 125 17.19 -14.47 -3.56
N ASP A 126 18.38 -13.89 -3.74
CA ASP A 126 19.22 -14.16 -4.91
C ASP A 126 19.82 -15.59 -4.88
N LYS A 127 20.17 -16.10 -3.69
CA LYS A 127 20.75 -17.44 -3.50
C LYS A 127 20.14 -18.15 -2.28
N PRO A 128 19.01 -18.86 -2.44
CA PRO A 128 18.33 -19.59 -1.37
C PRO A 128 19.21 -20.63 -0.65
N GLU A 129 20.24 -21.15 -1.32
CA GLU A 129 21.20 -22.12 -0.78
C GLU A 129 22.01 -21.56 0.40
N ARG A 130 21.99 -20.24 0.61
CA ARG A 130 22.62 -19.56 1.76
C ARG A 130 21.85 -19.72 3.05
N PHE A 131 20.64 -20.26 3.01
CA PHE A 131 19.81 -20.42 4.20
C PHE A 131 20.53 -21.11 5.37
N PRO A 132 21.28 -22.22 5.19
CA PRO A 132 22.01 -22.86 6.29
C PRO A 132 23.06 -21.94 6.93
N LEU A 133 23.77 -21.14 6.12
CA LEU A 133 24.77 -20.17 6.60
C LEU A 133 24.12 -19.07 7.44
N LEU A 134 22.93 -18.61 7.03
CA LEU A 134 22.24 -17.49 7.67
C LEU A 134 21.32 -17.91 8.82
N LYS A 135 21.07 -19.21 9.02
CA LYS A 135 20.11 -19.73 10.00
C LYS A 135 20.37 -19.20 11.43
N THR A 136 21.63 -19.25 11.87
CA THR A 136 22.03 -18.73 13.19
C THR A 136 21.83 -17.21 13.27
N THR A 137 22.25 -16.48 12.23
CA THR A 137 22.10 -15.02 12.15
C THR A 137 20.63 -14.60 12.22
N ILE A 138 19.74 -15.28 11.50
CA ILE A 138 18.29 -15.01 11.53
C ILE A 138 17.76 -15.19 12.96
N GLY A 139 18.13 -16.30 13.62
CA GLY A 139 17.74 -16.58 15.00
C GLY A 139 18.19 -15.51 16.01
N GLN A 140 19.32 -14.83 15.76
CA GLN A 140 19.77 -13.70 16.57
C GLN A 140 19.01 -12.42 16.23
N LEU A 141 18.84 -12.12 14.94
CA LEU A 141 18.22 -10.89 14.45
C LEU A 141 16.74 -10.76 14.82
N VAL A 142 16.01 -11.87 14.89
CA VAL A 142 14.61 -11.83 15.36
C VAL A 142 14.48 -11.41 16.82
N CYS A 143 15.59 -11.50 17.56
CA CYS A 143 15.71 -11.08 18.94
C CYS A 143 16.40 -9.71 19.10
N ASP A 144 16.71 -8.97 18.01
CA ASP A 144 17.42 -7.69 18.09
C ASP A 144 16.74 -6.74 19.10
N PRO A 145 17.47 -6.03 19.98
CA PRO A 145 16.87 -5.15 20.96
C PRO A 145 16.10 -3.98 20.32
N SER A 146 16.42 -3.61 19.09
CA SER A 146 15.75 -2.51 18.39
C SER A 146 14.53 -2.99 17.58
N VAL A 147 13.38 -2.41 17.88
CA VAL A 147 12.14 -2.52 17.10
C VAL A 147 12.37 -2.05 15.66
N ALA A 148 13.16 -1.00 15.47
CA ALA A 148 13.52 -0.50 14.15
C ALA A 148 14.29 -1.55 13.33
N VAL A 149 15.26 -2.24 13.93
CA VAL A 149 15.96 -3.34 13.26
C VAL A 149 15.02 -4.52 13.00
N ARG A 150 14.20 -4.92 13.97
CA ARG A 150 13.22 -6.00 13.79
C ARG A 150 12.27 -5.77 12.62
N SER A 151 11.85 -4.53 12.37
CA SER A 151 11.00 -4.20 11.22
C SER A 151 11.68 -4.48 9.86
N CYS A 152 13.01 -4.40 9.80
CA CYS A 152 13.81 -4.75 8.63
C CYS A 152 14.02 -6.27 8.54
N VAL A 153 14.13 -6.96 9.68
CA VAL A 153 14.29 -8.42 9.74
C VAL A 153 13.05 -9.15 9.18
N SER A 154 11.86 -8.55 9.22
CA SER A 154 10.67 -9.09 8.55
C SER A 154 10.90 -9.38 7.06
N GLU A 155 11.69 -8.57 6.35
CA GLU A 155 12.05 -8.80 4.95
C GLU A 155 12.97 -10.03 4.78
N LEU A 156 13.91 -10.23 5.72
CA LEU A 156 14.76 -11.42 5.77
C LEU A 156 13.94 -12.69 6.06
N LEU A 157 12.91 -12.58 6.90
CA LEU A 157 11.99 -13.69 7.15
C LEU A 157 11.15 -14.04 5.92
N LEU A 158 10.77 -13.07 5.08
CA LEU A 158 10.13 -13.34 3.79
C LEU A 158 11.04 -14.15 2.86
N ALA A 159 12.33 -13.81 2.80
CA ALA A 159 13.31 -14.58 2.02
C ALA A 159 13.47 -16.01 2.58
N ALA A 160 13.56 -16.14 3.92
CA ALA A 160 13.60 -17.43 4.60
C ALA A 160 12.34 -18.28 4.38
N PHE A 161 11.17 -17.63 4.29
CA PHE A 161 9.89 -18.29 4.08
C PHE A 161 9.82 -19.08 2.77
N ASN A 162 10.52 -18.62 1.73
CA ASN A 162 10.62 -19.35 0.45
C ASN A 162 11.40 -20.67 0.57
N VAL A 163 12.25 -20.82 1.59
CA VAL A 163 13.11 -21.99 1.80
C VAL A 163 12.57 -22.91 2.89
N SER A 164 12.22 -22.34 4.04
CA SER A 164 11.69 -23.06 5.20
C SER A 164 10.52 -22.27 5.82
N PRO A 165 9.29 -22.45 5.28
CA PRO A 165 8.10 -21.75 5.77
C PRO A 165 7.86 -21.93 7.27
N ALA A 166 8.05 -23.15 7.78
CA ALA A 166 7.82 -23.46 9.19
C ALA A 166 8.83 -22.75 10.11
N ASP A 167 10.12 -22.76 9.78
CA ASP A 167 11.13 -22.02 10.55
C ASP A 167 10.85 -20.51 10.51
N ALA A 168 10.52 -19.97 9.32
CA ALA A 168 10.22 -18.56 9.14
C ALA A 168 9.00 -18.10 9.96
N ILE A 169 7.93 -18.89 10.02
CA ILE A 169 6.76 -18.58 10.86
C ILE A 169 7.14 -18.62 12.35
N ASN A 170 7.92 -19.61 12.79
CA ASN A 170 8.38 -19.68 14.18
C ASN A 170 9.25 -18.50 14.57
N TRP A 171 10.17 -18.10 13.70
CA TRP A 171 10.97 -16.88 13.89
C TRP A 171 10.14 -15.61 13.85
N PHE A 172 9.11 -15.54 13.01
CA PHE A 172 8.22 -14.40 12.97
C PHE A 172 7.45 -14.23 14.29
N LYS A 173 7.00 -15.34 14.90
CA LYS A 173 6.39 -15.31 16.24
C LYS A 173 7.33 -14.70 17.29
N VAL A 174 8.62 -15.03 17.24
CA VAL A 174 9.64 -14.42 18.12
C VAL A 174 9.90 -12.95 17.77
N LEU A 175 9.96 -12.62 16.48
CA LEU A 175 10.19 -11.27 15.99
C LEU A 175 9.16 -10.29 16.57
N VAL A 176 7.89 -10.67 16.57
CA VAL A 176 6.77 -9.83 17.04
C VAL A 176 6.57 -9.83 18.56
N GLN A 177 7.38 -10.56 19.32
CA GLN A 177 7.43 -10.47 20.80
C GLN A 177 8.23 -9.23 21.23
N THR A 178 7.73 -8.07 20.83
CA THR A 178 8.26 -6.75 21.17
C THR A 178 7.11 -5.74 21.12
N ASP A 179 7.43 -4.45 21.12
CA ASP A 179 6.47 -3.36 21.00
C ASP A 179 5.51 -3.50 19.80
N ASP A 180 4.21 -3.23 20.04
CA ASP A 180 3.13 -3.33 19.05
C ASP A 180 3.29 -2.39 17.86
N ALA A 181 4.13 -1.35 17.95
CA ALA A 181 4.46 -0.49 16.81
C ALA A 181 5.04 -1.28 15.63
N LEU A 182 5.72 -2.41 15.90
CA LEU A 182 6.23 -3.31 14.86
C LEU A 182 5.09 -3.90 14.01
N LEU A 183 3.96 -4.23 14.63
CA LEU A 183 2.87 -4.92 13.97
C LEU A 183 2.23 -4.11 12.83
N GLY A 184 2.28 -2.78 12.93
CA GLY A 184 1.79 -1.88 11.88
C GLY A 184 2.77 -1.61 10.74
N THR A 185 3.94 -2.28 10.71
CA THR A 185 4.96 -2.01 9.68
C THR A 185 4.69 -2.77 8.38
N PRO A 186 5.06 -2.21 7.21
CA PRO A 186 4.71 -2.80 5.90
C PRO A 186 5.23 -4.23 5.69
N ASN A 187 6.45 -4.54 6.15
CA ASN A 187 7.04 -5.86 5.97
C ASN A 187 6.41 -6.92 6.88
N VAL A 188 5.88 -6.51 8.05
CA VAL A 188 5.12 -7.40 8.93
C VAL A 188 3.78 -7.76 8.29
N GLU A 189 3.05 -6.77 7.75
CA GLU A 189 1.81 -7.03 7.00
C GLU A 189 2.08 -7.94 5.80
N ARG A 190 3.15 -7.69 5.05
CA ARG A 190 3.55 -8.53 3.91
C ARG A 190 3.89 -9.95 4.31
N PHE A 191 4.57 -10.17 5.45
CA PHE A 191 4.82 -11.52 5.95
C PHE A 191 3.53 -12.23 6.33
N ILE A 192 2.63 -11.55 7.06
CA ILE A 192 1.32 -12.10 7.46
C ILE A 192 0.51 -12.51 6.24
N HIS A 193 0.53 -11.72 5.17
CA HIS A 193 -0.14 -12.05 3.91
C HIS A 193 0.26 -13.45 3.40
N PHE A 194 1.56 -13.66 3.14
CA PHE A 194 2.04 -14.93 2.59
C PHE A 194 1.92 -16.09 3.59
N ALA A 195 2.19 -15.84 4.87
CA ALA A 195 2.06 -16.84 5.92
C ALA A 195 0.59 -17.26 6.11
N GLY A 196 -0.36 -16.33 6.00
CA GLY A 196 -1.80 -16.59 6.14
C GLY A 196 -2.36 -17.50 5.06
N TYR A 197 -1.96 -17.30 3.79
CA TYR A 197 -2.34 -18.21 2.69
C TYR A 197 -1.73 -19.61 2.83
N ARG A 198 -0.64 -19.75 3.59
CA ARG A 198 0.05 -21.02 3.81
C ARG A 198 -0.49 -21.79 5.02
N ASP A 199 -0.65 -21.09 6.15
CA ASP A 199 -1.10 -21.62 7.44
C ASP A 199 -1.71 -20.48 8.27
N TYR A 200 -3.00 -20.21 8.05
CA TYR A 200 -3.74 -19.16 8.75
C TYR A 200 -3.70 -19.34 10.27
N ARG A 201 -3.84 -20.59 10.76
CA ARG A 201 -3.87 -20.90 12.19
C ARG A 201 -2.56 -20.52 12.87
N ALA A 202 -1.44 -20.61 12.16
CA ALA A 202 -0.15 -20.24 12.73
C ALA A 202 0.02 -18.73 12.93
N VAL A 203 -0.77 -17.89 12.25
CA VAL A 203 -0.71 -16.41 12.35
C VAL A 203 -1.95 -15.76 12.95
N SER A 204 -3.03 -16.53 13.18
CA SER A 204 -4.33 -15.99 13.65
C SER A 204 -4.22 -15.26 14.99
N GLU A 205 -3.44 -15.76 15.94
CA GLU A 205 -3.24 -15.09 17.24
C GLU A 205 -2.57 -13.71 17.08
N ILE A 206 -1.66 -13.57 16.11
CA ILE A 206 -0.98 -12.30 15.81
C ILE A 206 -1.98 -11.33 15.18
N LEU A 207 -2.78 -11.81 14.21
CA LEU A 207 -3.86 -11.04 13.60
C LEU A 207 -4.88 -10.56 14.65
N GLN A 208 -5.27 -11.43 15.58
CA GLN A 208 -6.19 -11.08 16.67
C GLN A 208 -5.59 -10.03 17.61
N ARG A 209 -4.31 -10.13 17.96
CA ARG A 209 -3.60 -9.08 18.73
C ARG A 209 -3.59 -7.74 17.99
N MET A 210 -3.37 -7.74 16.67
CA MET A 210 -3.38 -6.53 15.84
C MET A 210 -4.77 -5.88 15.76
N LEU A 211 -5.84 -6.68 15.82
CA LEU A 211 -7.22 -6.20 15.83
C LEU A 211 -7.63 -5.58 17.18
N ILE A 212 -6.83 -5.68 18.24
CA ILE A 212 -7.10 -4.97 19.49
C ILE A 212 -6.96 -3.46 19.24
N PRO A 213 -7.99 -2.63 19.56
CA PRO A 213 -7.96 -1.19 19.31
C PRO A 213 -6.99 -0.46 20.25
N SER A 214 -5.69 -0.55 19.98
CA SER A 214 -4.62 0.20 20.67
C SER A 214 -3.64 0.84 19.68
N ASN A 215 -3.55 0.30 18.45
CA ASN A 215 -2.71 0.80 17.37
C ASN A 215 -3.50 0.80 16.04
N GLY A 216 -3.93 1.99 15.60
CA GLY A 216 -4.75 2.13 14.40
C GLY A 216 -4.13 1.55 13.14
N ALA A 217 -2.81 1.68 12.96
CA ALA A 217 -2.11 1.15 11.79
C ALA A 217 -2.08 -0.39 11.78
N ALA A 218 -1.83 -1.00 12.95
CA ALA A 218 -1.86 -2.46 13.08
C ALA A 218 -3.28 -3.02 12.90
N THR A 219 -4.28 -2.36 13.47
CA THR A 219 -5.69 -2.75 13.31
C THR A 219 -6.12 -2.66 11.85
N GLU A 220 -5.78 -1.59 11.14
CA GLU A 220 -6.10 -1.44 9.72
C GLU A 220 -5.41 -2.51 8.87
N ALA A 221 -4.12 -2.77 9.11
CA ALA A 221 -3.36 -3.82 8.40
C ALA A 221 -3.96 -5.21 8.63
N ALA A 222 -4.25 -5.59 9.87
CA ALA A 222 -4.86 -6.88 10.16
C ALA A 222 -6.27 -7.00 9.58
N ALA A 223 -7.09 -5.95 9.66
CA ALA A 223 -8.42 -5.92 9.06
C ALA A 223 -8.36 -6.15 7.54
N ARG A 224 -7.42 -5.50 6.84
CA ARG A 224 -7.19 -5.75 5.41
C ARG A 224 -6.80 -7.20 5.15
N GLN A 225 -5.79 -7.71 5.86
CA GLN A 225 -5.28 -9.06 5.61
C GLN A 225 -6.31 -10.14 5.92
N VAL A 226 -7.05 -10.02 7.03
CA VAL A 226 -8.10 -10.97 7.38
C VAL A 226 -9.21 -10.98 6.31
N CYS A 227 -9.69 -9.82 5.89
CA CYS A 227 -10.73 -9.73 4.84
C CYS A 227 -10.25 -10.27 3.49
N LEU A 228 -8.98 -10.03 3.13
CA LEU A 228 -8.38 -10.52 1.90
C LEU A 228 -8.19 -12.05 1.93
N LEU A 229 -7.61 -12.57 3.02
CA LEU A 229 -7.41 -14.00 3.23
C LEU A 229 -8.74 -14.74 3.22
N ALA A 230 -9.79 -14.20 3.86
CA ALA A 230 -11.12 -14.81 3.89
C ALA A 230 -11.78 -14.92 2.52
N LEU A 231 -11.25 -14.29 1.46
CA LEU A 231 -11.73 -14.53 0.11
C LEU A 231 -11.47 -15.98 -0.33
N ASP A 232 -10.33 -16.56 0.04
CA ASP A 232 -9.87 -17.89 -0.39
C ASP A 232 -9.59 -18.88 0.75
N VAL A 233 -9.41 -18.40 1.99
CA VAL A 233 -9.04 -19.20 3.18
C VAL A 233 -10.22 -19.24 4.14
N ALA A 234 -10.90 -20.39 4.22
CA ALA A 234 -12.13 -20.55 5.01
C ALA A 234 -11.93 -20.29 6.51
N GLU A 235 -10.76 -20.63 7.06
CA GLU A 235 -10.42 -20.42 8.47
C GLU A 235 -10.38 -18.94 8.86
N ALA A 236 -10.18 -18.03 7.91
CA ALA A 236 -10.16 -16.59 8.16
C ALA A 236 -11.56 -15.96 8.24
N GLU A 237 -12.62 -16.69 7.88
CA GLU A 237 -13.96 -16.13 7.74
C GLU A 237 -14.55 -15.62 9.07
N THR A 238 -14.28 -16.31 10.19
CA THR A 238 -14.73 -15.87 11.51
C THR A 238 -14.12 -14.52 11.89
N ASP A 239 -12.82 -14.36 11.70
CA ASP A 239 -12.14 -13.10 11.98
C ASP A 239 -12.60 -12.02 10.99
N ALA A 240 -12.85 -12.37 9.72
CA ALA A 240 -13.37 -11.42 8.73
C ALA A 240 -14.77 -10.94 9.08
N GLN A 241 -15.63 -11.82 9.61
CA GLN A 241 -16.93 -11.41 10.13
C GLN A 241 -16.79 -10.41 11.28
N ASN A 242 -15.85 -10.65 12.21
CA ASN A 242 -15.56 -9.72 13.30
C ASN A 242 -15.06 -8.36 12.78
N VAL A 243 -14.24 -8.35 11.73
CA VAL A 243 -13.77 -7.12 11.08
C VAL A 243 -14.94 -6.36 10.43
N ARG A 244 -15.84 -7.06 9.72
CA ARG A 244 -17.00 -6.45 9.04
C ARG A 244 -18.00 -5.80 10.01
N THR A 245 -18.08 -6.27 11.26
CA THR A 245 -18.96 -5.72 12.30
C THR A 245 -18.22 -4.97 13.40
N GLY A 246 -16.90 -4.79 13.25
CA GLY A 246 -16.03 -4.19 14.24
C GLY A 246 -16.10 -2.67 14.31
N ASN A 247 -15.02 -2.04 14.77
CA ASN A 247 -14.93 -0.57 14.82
C ASN A 247 -14.84 0.06 13.42
N GLU A 248 -14.90 1.39 13.35
CA GLU A 248 -14.86 2.12 12.06
C GLU A 248 -13.61 1.78 11.22
N VAL A 249 -12.42 1.68 11.83
CA VAL A 249 -11.16 1.36 11.14
C VAL A 249 -11.25 -0.01 10.46
N MET A 250 -11.79 -1.00 11.17
CA MET A 250 -11.99 -2.36 10.66
C MET A 250 -12.97 -2.40 9.50
N ARG A 251 -14.15 -1.77 9.65
CA ARG A 251 -15.18 -1.75 8.60
C ARG A 251 -14.71 -0.99 7.36
N LYS A 252 -14.00 0.12 7.54
CA LYS A 252 -13.38 0.87 6.45
C LYS A 252 -12.35 0.03 5.69
N ALA A 253 -11.49 -0.70 6.40
CA ALA A 253 -10.52 -1.60 5.79
C ALA A 253 -11.20 -2.75 5.02
N ALA A 254 -12.27 -3.34 5.56
CA ALA A 254 -13.06 -4.35 4.86
C ALA A 254 -13.68 -3.79 3.57
N ALA A 255 -14.32 -2.62 3.65
CA ALA A 255 -14.89 -1.94 2.49
C ALA A 255 -13.84 -1.68 1.40
N ASN A 256 -12.63 -1.25 1.78
CA ASN A 256 -11.52 -1.06 0.84
C ASN A 256 -11.14 -2.38 0.13
N VAL A 257 -10.95 -3.47 0.87
CA VAL A 257 -10.56 -4.77 0.30
C VAL A 257 -11.60 -5.24 -0.71
N TYR A 258 -12.88 -5.22 -0.34
CA TYR A 258 -13.95 -5.69 -1.23
C TYR A 258 -14.17 -4.76 -2.42
N ALA A 259 -14.00 -3.45 -2.26
CA ALA A 259 -14.09 -2.50 -3.35
C ALA A 259 -12.99 -2.72 -4.41
N VAL A 260 -11.73 -2.87 -3.98
CA VAL A 260 -10.57 -3.06 -4.88
C VAL A 260 -10.63 -4.41 -5.61
N ASN A 261 -11.25 -5.42 -5.02
CA ASN A 261 -11.34 -6.76 -5.62
C ASN A 261 -12.68 -7.03 -6.32
N ALA A 262 -13.57 -6.04 -6.40
CA ALA A 262 -14.92 -6.22 -6.94
C ALA A 262 -14.95 -6.60 -8.43
N ALA A 263 -13.93 -6.21 -9.21
CA ALA A 263 -13.80 -6.58 -10.62
C ALA A 263 -12.97 -7.87 -10.85
N HIS A 264 -12.41 -8.47 -9.80
CA HIS A 264 -11.56 -9.65 -9.95
C HIS A 264 -12.37 -10.86 -10.48
N PRO A 265 -11.88 -11.60 -11.49
CA PRO A 265 -12.65 -12.69 -12.11
C PRO A 265 -13.06 -13.81 -11.15
N ALA A 266 -12.20 -14.15 -10.17
CA ALA A 266 -12.43 -15.28 -9.27
C ALA A 266 -13.23 -14.90 -8.00
N VAL A 267 -13.02 -13.70 -7.45
CA VAL A 267 -13.55 -13.31 -6.12
C VAL A 267 -14.47 -12.10 -6.18
N GLY A 268 -14.65 -11.49 -7.36
CA GLY A 268 -15.41 -10.26 -7.54
C GLY A 268 -16.88 -10.39 -7.15
N GLU A 269 -17.53 -11.52 -7.44
CA GLU A 269 -18.93 -11.74 -7.03
C GLU A 269 -19.08 -11.76 -5.50
N LYS A 270 -18.19 -12.50 -4.82
CA LYS A 270 -18.13 -12.54 -3.35
C LYS A 270 -17.86 -11.14 -2.78
N CYS A 271 -16.90 -10.41 -3.35
CA CYS A 271 -16.57 -9.05 -2.95
C CYS A 271 -17.76 -8.09 -3.12
N ARG A 272 -18.43 -8.08 -4.28
CA ARG A 272 -19.63 -7.26 -4.52
C ARG A 272 -20.76 -7.59 -3.55
N THR A 273 -20.93 -8.86 -3.20
CA THR A 273 -21.93 -9.28 -2.20
C THR A 273 -21.59 -8.77 -0.81
N LEU A 274 -20.33 -8.95 -0.38
CA LEU A 274 -19.84 -8.49 0.92
C LEU A 274 -19.78 -6.96 1.03
N LEU A 275 -19.69 -6.25 -0.10
CA LEU A 275 -19.64 -4.80 -0.14
C LEU A 275 -21.01 -4.15 0.13
N LYS A 276 -22.13 -4.84 -0.18
CA LYS A 276 -23.49 -4.28 -0.12
C LYS A 276 -23.83 -3.59 1.22
N PRO A 277 -23.56 -4.18 2.40
CA PRO A 277 -23.91 -3.56 3.67
C PRO A 277 -23.18 -2.23 3.92
N PHE A 278 -21.98 -2.04 3.35
CA PHE A 278 -21.17 -0.85 3.61
C PHE A 278 -21.67 0.39 2.88
N PHE A 279 -22.52 0.26 1.85
CA PHE A 279 -23.17 1.42 1.23
C PHE A 279 -24.04 2.19 2.22
N VAL A 280 -24.62 1.52 3.21
CA VAL A 280 -25.47 2.13 4.25
C VAL A 280 -24.82 2.09 5.63
N ASP A 281 -23.48 2.00 5.69
CA ASP A 281 -22.75 2.03 6.96
C ASP A 281 -23.03 3.35 7.70
N SER A 282 -23.08 3.30 9.03
CA SER A 282 -23.31 4.48 9.86
C SER A 282 -22.20 5.53 9.73
N SER A 283 -20.97 5.12 9.42
CA SER A 283 -19.84 6.02 9.22
C SER A 283 -19.75 6.50 7.77
N GLU A 284 -19.74 7.83 7.58
CA GLU A 284 -19.50 8.43 6.26
C GLU A 284 -18.14 8.03 5.68
N ALA A 285 -17.12 7.87 6.53
CA ALA A 285 -15.78 7.45 6.09
C ALA A 285 -15.78 6.04 5.49
N VAL A 286 -16.64 5.14 6.00
CA VAL A 286 -16.81 3.79 5.45
C VAL A 286 -17.55 3.86 4.11
N ARG A 287 -18.67 4.62 4.04
CA ARG A 287 -19.42 4.82 2.79
C ARG A 287 -18.57 5.45 1.68
N ALA A 288 -17.73 6.43 2.02
CA ALA A 288 -16.78 7.04 1.10
C ALA A 288 -15.74 6.02 0.60
N GLU A 289 -15.27 5.13 1.47
CA GLU A 289 -14.35 4.08 1.07
C GLU A 289 -15.00 3.03 0.16
N THR A 290 -16.27 2.68 0.40
CA THR A 290 -17.07 1.80 -0.47
C THR A 290 -17.18 2.34 -1.90
N ALA A 291 -17.26 3.66 -2.07
CA ALA A 291 -17.31 4.30 -3.40
C ALA A 291 -16.04 4.06 -4.25
N ARG A 292 -14.94 3.53 -3.68
CA ARG A 292 -13.78 3.09 -4.46
C ARG A 292 -14.10 1.99 -5.47
N VAL A 293 -15.18 1.24 -5.27
CA VAL A 293 -15.61 0.18 -6.19
C VAL A 293 -15.83 0.70 -7.60
N PHE A 294 -16.12 2.00 -7.73
CA PHE A 294 -16.36 2.62 -9.02
C PHE A 294 -15.08 2.90 -9.83
N ARG A 295 -13.88 2.77 -9.25
CA ARG A 295 -12.62 2.93 -9.97
C ARG A 295 -12.51 1.97 -11.17
N ASP A 296 -12.89 0.72 -10.96
CA ASP A 296 -12.81 -0.33 -11.98
C ASP A 296 -14.19 -0.58 -12.62
N TYR A 297 -15.13 0.34 -12.46
CA TYR A 297 -16.53 0.19 -12.88
C TYR A 297 -16.68 -0.16 -14.36
N ALA A 298 -15.87 0.46 -15.22
CA ALA A 298 -15.88 0.23 -16.66
C ALA A 298 -15.52 -1.21 -17.06
N SER A 299 -14.80 -1.95 -16.20
CA SER A 299 -14.44 -3.36 -16.45
C SER A 299 -15.51 -4.36 -16.06
N LEU A 300 -16.57 -3.93 -15.36
CA LEU A 300 -17.68 -4.78 -14.94
C LEU A 300 -18.70 -4.97 -16.06
N ALA A 301 -19.42 -6.09 -16.02
CA ALA A 301 -20.57 -6.30 -16.89
C ALA A 301 -21.72 -5.33 -16.54
N THR A 302 -22.58 -5.01 -17.52
CA THR A 302 -23.65 -4.00 -17.37
C THR A 302 -24.61 -4.27 -16.21
N ASP A 303 -24.94 -5.53 -15.95
CA ASP A 303 -25.80 -5.94 -14.82
C ASP A 303 -25.13 -5.68 -13.46
N GLN A 304 -23.83 -5.95 -13.37
CA GLN A 304 -23.02 -5.69 -12.18
C GLN A 304 -22.85 -4.19 -11.95
N GLN A 305 -22.63 -3.44 -13.03
CA GLN A 305 -22.59 -1.97 -13.02
C GLN A 305 -23.92 -1.41 -12.47
N ALA A 306 -25.06 -1.89 -12.99
CA ALA A 306 -26.38 -1.44 -12.56
C ALA A 306 -26.64 -1.72 -11.08
N LEU A 307 -26.28 -2.91 -10.59
CA LEU A 307 -26.43 -3.27 -9.18
C LEU A 307 -25.63 -2.36 -8.25
N LEU A 308 -24.37 -2.07 -8.56
CA LEU A 308 -23.52 -1.21 -7.72
C LEU A 308 -24.02 0.23 -7.70
N LEU A 309 -24.35 0.78 -8.88
CA LEU A 309 -24.83 2.16 -8.99
C LEU A 309 -26.19 2.33 -8.30
N SER A 310 -27.09 1.36 -8.45
CA SER A 310 -28.39 1.38 -7.75
C SER A 310 -28.21 1.35 -6.23
N GLY A 311 -27.32 0.49 -5.71
CA GLY A 311 -27.01 0.44 -4.29
C GLY A 311 -26.42 1.75 -3.75
N PHE A 312 -25.56 2.41 -4.54
CA PHE A 312 -25.03 3.73 -4.20
C PHE A 312 -26.11 4.83 -4.21
N ILE A 313 -26.98 4.86 -5.21
CA ILE A 313 -28.07 5.84 -5.31
C ILE A 313 -28.98 5.75 -4.09
N GLN A 314 -29.32 4.53 -3.66
CA GLN A 314 -30.17 4.27 -2.49
C GLN A 314 -29.50 4.58 -1.13
N SER A 315 -28.18 4.74 -1.09
CA SER A 315 -27.47 5.06 0.15
C SER A 315 -27.57 6.53 0.56
N GLU A 316 -27.34 6.88 1.82
CA GLU A 316 -27.10 8.27 2.23
C GLU A 316 -25.61 8.64 2.04
N SER A 317 -25.14 8.58 0.80
CA SER A 317 -23.75 8.93 0.47
C SER A 317 -23.49 10.42 0.65
N GLY A 318 -22.46 10.74 1.43
CA GLY A 318 -22.00 12.12 1.62
C GLY A 318 -21.28 12.69 0.40
N PRO A 319 -20.89 13.98 0.44
CA PRO A 319 -20.22 14.65 -0.67
C PRO A 319 -18.98 13.93 -1.18
N GLU A 320 -18.16 13.39 -0.27
CA GLU A 320 -16.92 12.71 -0.67
C GLU A 320 -17.17 11.46 -1.52
N ALA A 321 -18.13 10.63 -1.10
CA ALA A 321 -18.48 9.42 -1.82
C ALA A 321 -19.09 9.77 -3.19
N THR A 322 -19.96 10.79 -3.23
CA THR A 322 -20.62 11.25 -4.45
C THR A 322 -19.63 11.78 -5.48
N GLU A 323 -18.64 12.59 -5.09
CA GLU A 323 -17.57 13.01 -6.02
C GLU A 323 -16.86 11.80 -6.64
N ARG A 324 -16.45 10.81 -5.84
CA ARG A 324 -15.71 9.64 -6.34
C ARG A 324 -16.50 8.90 -7.43
N VAL A 325 -17.81 8.75 -7.24
CA VAL A 325 -18.67 8.09 -8.23
C VAL A 325 -18.87 8.97 -9.47
N VAL A 326 -19.10 10.27 -9.30
CA VAL A 326 -19.23 11.21 -10.43
C VAL A 326 -17.98 11.17 -11.31
N ARG A 327 -16.79 11.30 -10.73
CA ARG A 327 -15.52 11.21 -11.47
C ARG A 327 -15.38 9.90 -12.23
N ALA A 328 -15.68 8.77 -11.57
CA ALA A 328 -15.62 7.46 -12.21
C ALA A 328 -16.60 7.31 -13.39
N ILE A 329 -17.77 7.94 -13.33
CA ILE A 329 -18.75 7.94 -14.42
C ILE A 329 -18.36 8.92 -15.55
N GLU A 330 -17.75 10.05 -15.23
CA GLU A 330 -17.21 11.00 -16.22
C GLU A 330 -16.19 10.30 -17.13
N GLU A 331 -15.27 9.53 -16.55
CA GLU A 331 -14.20 8.81 -17.24
C GLU A 331 -14.65 7.52 -17.95
N SER A 332 -15.91 7.11 -17.80
CA SER A 332 -16.40 5.79 -18.22
C SER A 332 -17.46 5.85 -19.31
N PRO A 333 -17.44 4.92 -20.31
CA PRO A 333 -18.45 4.84 -21.38
C PRO A 333 -19.74 4.10 -20.96
N VAL A 334 -20.11 4.13 -19.67
CA VAL A 334 -21.25 3.38 -19.11
C VAL A 334 -22.56 3.69 -19.82
N GLN A 335 -23.31 2.65 -20.14
CA GLN A 335 -24.59 2.70 -20.88
C GLN A 335 -25.78 2.43 -19.94
N LEU A 336 -25.92 3.22 -18.88
CA LEU A 336 -26.98 3.08 -17.88
C LEU A 336 -27.73 4.42 -17.70
N PRO A 337 -28.39 4.94 -18.75
CA PRO A 337 -28.88 6.31 -18.80
C PRO A 337 -29.82 6.67 -17.63
N THR A 338 -30.77 5.80 -17.29
CA THR A 338 -31.70 6.02 -16.17
C THR A 338 -30.99 6.17 -14.83
N LEU A 339 -30.05 5.26 -14.52
CA LEU A 339 -29.30 5.29 -13.26
C LEU A 339 -28.29 6.44 -13.22
N VAL A 340 -27.72 6.80 -14.37
CA VAL A 340 -26.86 7.99 -14.46
C VAL A 340 -27.67 9.26 -14.19
N CYS A 341 -28.89 9.39 -14.72
CA CYS A 341 -29.78 10.51 -14.35
C CYS A 341 -30.08 10.54 -12.84
N ASP A 342 -30.36 9.39 -12.22
CA ASP A 342 -30.62 9.32 -10.77
C ASP A 342 -29.39 9.75 -9.95
N LEU A 343 -28.19 9.30 -10.36
CA LEU A 343 -26.93 9.73 -9.77
C LEU A 343 -26.72 11.24 -9.90
N LEU A 344 -26.96 11.80 -11.10
CA LEU A 344 -26.78 13.22 -11.36
C LEU A 344 -27.76 14.08 -10.56
N ALA A 345 -29.03 13.67 -10.46
CA ALA A 345 -30.01 14.34 -9.60
C ALA A 345 -29.56 14.39 -8.14
N LYS A 346 -29.03 13.26 -7.64
CA LYS A 346 -28.46 13.19 -6.31
C LYS A 346 -27.22 14.09 -6.18
N ALA A 347 -26.31 14.07 -7.15
CA ALA A 347 -25.09 14.87 -7.12
C ALA A 347 -25.40 16.37 -7.15
N VAL A 348 -26.34 16.81 -8.00
CA VAL A 348 -26.81 18.19 -8.04
C VAL A 348 -27.35 18.61 -6.67
N ALA A 349 -28.22 17.78 -6.05
CA ALA A 349 -28.74 18.08 -4.72
C ALA A 349 -27.65 18.20 -3.64
N VAL A 350 -26.60 17.39 -3.72
CA VAL A 350 -25.46 17.40 -2.77
C VAL A 350 -24.58 18.64 -2.94
N PHE A 351 -24.34 19.10 -4.17
CA PHE A 351 -23.36 20.15 -4.46
C PHE A 351 -23.95 21.52 -4.79
N ARG A 352 -25.28 21.67 -4.86
CA ARG A 352 -25.95 22.91 -5.30
C ARG A 352 -25.57 24.19 -4.55
N ASP A 353 -25.12 24.07 -3.30
CA ASP A 353 -24.75 25.23 -2.47
C ASP A 353 -23.26 25.60 -2.62
N GLU A 354 -22.44 24.75 -3.23
CA GLU A 354 -21.00 24.96 -3.46
C GLU A 354 -20.62 25.06 -4.95
N ALA A 355 -21.51 24.64 -5.86
CA ALA A 355 -21.20 24.41 -7.26
C ALA A 355 -20.70 25.64 -8.04
N GLY A 356 -21.09 26.85 -7.61
CA GLY A 356 -20.69 28.12 -8.21
C GLY A 356 -19.49 28.81 -7.54
N ASP A 357 -18.99 28.29 -6.42
CA ASP A 357 -17.89 28.90 -5.67
C ASP A 357 -16.57 28.17 -5.99
N MET A 358 -15.72 28.79 -6.82
CA MET A 358 -14.42 28.23 -7.22
C MET A 358 -13.47 27.94 -6.05
N SER A 359 -13.71 28.49 -4.85
CA SER A 359 -12.93 28.20 -3.65
C SER A 359 -13.34 26.89 -2.96
N LYS A 360 -14.45 26.28 -3.39
CA LYS A 360 -15.03 25.08 -2.79
C LYS A 360 -14.72 23.84 -3.60
N ARG A 361 -14.81 22.71 -2.90
CA ARG A 361 -14.69 21.38 -3.51
C ARG A 361 -15.78 21.13 -4.55
N GLY A 362 -17.00 21.62 -4.31
CA GLY A 362 -18.13 21.48 -5.23
C GLY A 362 -17.88 22.03 -6.64
N ALA A 363 -17.01 23.03 -6.82
CA ALA A 363 -16.68 23.60 -8.13
C ALA A 363 -16.06 22.58 -9.10
N ALA A 364 -15.10 21.77 -8.63
CA ALA A 364 -14.46 20.75 -9.46
C ALA A 364 -15.49 19.69 -9.91
N VAL A 365 -16.35 19.27 -8.98
CA VAL A 365 -17.40 18.28 -9.25
C VAL A 365 -18.48 18.84 -10.18
N ALA A 366 -18.80 20.14 -10.10
CA ALA A 366 -19.76 20.79 -10.98
C ALA A 366 -19.36 20.70 -12.46
N HIS A 367 -18.07 20.84 -12.78
CA HIS A 367 -17.57 20.62 -14.13
C HIS A 367 -17.77 19.18 -14.61
N GLU A 368 -17.48 18.19 -13.76
CA GLU A 368 -17.67 16.76 -14.06
C GLU A 368 -19.17 16.46 -14.29
N ILE A 369 -20.05 16.94 -13.42
CA ILE A 369 -21.52 16.80 -13.56
C ILE A 369 -21.99 17.41 -14.89
N SER A 370 -21.54 18.63 -15.21
CA SER A 370 -21.92 19.34 -16.45
C SER A 370 -21.59 18.52 -17.69
N LYS A 371 -20.37 17.96 -17.76
CA LYS A 371 -19.98 17.09 -18.88
C LYS A 371 -20.86 15.86 -18.99
N ILE A 372 -21.17 15.19 -17.88
CA ILE A 372 -21.97 13.96 -17.92
C ILE A 372 -23.42 14.27 -18.34
N VAL A 373 -24.06 15.32 -17.80
CA VAL A 373 -25.43 15.70 -18.14
C VAL A 373 -25.55 16.04 -19.63
N VAL A 374 -24.65 16.88 -20.15
CA VAL A 374 -24.63 17.30 -21.56
C VAL A 374 -24.35 16.11 -22.49
N ARG A 375 -23.39 15.25 -22.14
CA ARG A 375 -23.10 14.01 -22.87
C ARG A 375 -24.32 13.09 -22.91
N LEU A 376 -25.00 12.91 -21.78
CA LEU A 376 -26.17 12.05 -21.67
C LEU A 376 -27.35 12.59 -22.49
N TYR A 377 -27.60 13.90 -22.42
CA TYR A 377 -28.62 14.57 -23.24
C TYR A 377 -28.39 14.32 -24.74
N ALA A 378 -27.16 14.55 -25.22
CA ALA A 378 -26.80 14.38 -26.62
C ALA A 378 -26.90 12.92 -27.11
N GLN A 379 -26.70 11.95 -26.22
CA GLN A 379 -26.82 10.52 -26.51
C GLN A 379 -28.27 10.01 -26.48
N SER A 380 -29.21 10.78 -25.93
CA SER A 380 -30.58 10.34 -25.64
C SER A 380 -31.60 10.73 -26.74
N ASN A 381 -31.16 10.94 -27.98
CA ASN A 381 -32.00 11.43 -29.09
C ASN A 381 -33.27 10.61 -29.38
N ASN A 382 -33.32 9.35 -28.93
CA ASN A 382 -34.48 8.46 -29.10
C ASN A 382 -35.18 8.13 -27.77
N ASP A 383 -34.81 8.77 -26.67
CA ASP A 383 -35.38 8.57 -25.34
C ASP A 383 -35.84 9.91 -24.75
N ALA A 384 -37.11 10.23 -25.00
CA ALA A 384 -37.71 11.50 -24.59
C ALA A 384 -37.77 11.67 -23.07
N ASP A 385 -37.88 10.58 -22.30
CA ASP A 385 -37.90 10.64 -20.84
C ASP A 385 -36.53 11.05 -20.30
N ILE A 386 -35.47 10.39 -20.76
CA ILE A 386 -34.10 10.73 -20.35
C ILE A 386 -33.73 12.15 -20.79
N GLN A 387 -34.12 12.58 -21.99
CA GLN A 387 -33.92 13.96 -22.43
C GLN A 387 -34.61 14.97 -21.52
N SER A 388 -35.89 14.75 -21.19
CA SER A 388 -36.64 15.63 -20.29
C SER A 388 -35.94 15.76 -18.94
N ARG A 389 -35.51 14.63 -18.37
CA ARG A 389 -34.80 14.61 -17.08
C ARG A 389 -33.45 15.33 -17.15
N CYS A 390 -32.72 15.22 -18.26
CA CYS A 390 -31.49 15.97 -18.44
C CYS A 390 -31.75 17.49 -18.52
N LEU A 391 -32.81 17.92 -19.19
CA LEU A 391 -33.21 19.32 -19.25
C LEU A 391 -33.58 19.85 -17.85
N ASP A 392 -34.35 19.08 -17.07
CA ASP A 392 -34.68 19.45 -15.68
C ASP A 392 -33.42 19.62 -14.82
N LEU A 393 -32.41 18.76 -15.03
CA LEU A 393 -31.11 18.88 -14.36
C LEU A 393 -30.32 20.11 -14.81
N ILE A 394 -30.31 20.41 -16.11
CA ILE A 394 -29.67 21.60 -16.67
C ILE A 394 -30.28 22.87 -16.07
N ASP A 395 -31.61 22.95 -15.99
CA ASP A 395 -32.32 24.09 -15.41
C ASP A 395 -31.98 24.29 -13.93
N GLU A 396 -31.96 23.22 -13.13
CA GLU A 396 -31.56 23.30 -11.72
C GLU A 396 -30.08 23.65 -11.56
N MET A 397 -29.21 23.14 -12.42
CA MET A 397 -27.79 23.48 -12.43
C MET A 397 -27.54 24.94 -12.79
N GLU A 398 -28.27 25.50 -13.78
CA GLU A 398 -28.18 26.91 -14.15
C GLU A 398 -28.61 27.82 -12.98
N LYS A 399 -29.74 27.49 -12.35
CA LYS A 399 -30.29 28.22 -11.20
C LYS A 399 -29.33 28.29 -10.01
N HIS A 400 -28.54 27.23 -9.81
CA HIS A 400 -27.55 27.12 -8.74
C HIS A 400 -26.12 27.49 -9.19
N GLY A 401 -25.94 27.96 -10.43
CA GLY A 401 -24.67 28.48 -10.93
C GLY A 401 -23.57 27.41 -11.08
N PHE A 402 -23.92 26.19 -11.49
CA PHE A 402 -22.94 25.12 -11.69
C PHE A 402 -21.89 25.50 -12.73
N LEU A 403 -20.62 25.46 -12.33
CA LEU A 403 -19.50 25.75 -13.20
C LEU A 403 -19.35 24.72 -14.33
N GLY A 404 -18.94 25.21 -15.51
CA GLY A 404 -18.73 24.39 -16.71
C GLY A 404 -19.97 24.18 -17.58
N LEU A 405 -21.19 24.36 -17.05
CA LEU A 405 -22.42 24.08 -17.79
C LEU A 405 -22.51 24.87 -19.11
N ALA A 406 -22.33 26.18 -19.04
CA ALA A 406 -22.39 27.05 -20.23
C ALA A 406 -21.33 26.68 -21.28
N GLU A 407 -20.14 26.25 -20.86
CA GLU A 407 -19.08 25.83 -21.78
C GLU A 407 -19.46 24.52 -22.50
N GLU A 408 -20.01 23.55 -21.77
CA GLU A 408 -20.41 22.26 -22.33
C GLU A 408 -21.63 22.38 -23.27
N LEU A 409 -22.62 23.23 -22.94
CA LEU A 409 -23.75 23.51 -23.84
C LEU A 409 -23.29 24.15 -25.16
N ASN A 410 -22.38 25.14 -25.09
CA ASN A 410 -21.81 25.76 -26.27
C ASN A 410 -21.00 24.79 -27.16
N ARG A 411 -20.52 23.67 -26.62
CA ARG A 411 -19.85 22.62 -27.41
C ARG A 411 -20.84 21.73 -28.16
N LEU A 412 -22.07 21.58 -27.68
CA LEU A 412 -23.12 20.82 -28.38
C LEU A 412 -23.68 21.56 -29.61
N ASP A 413 -23.71 22.89 -29.55
CA ASP A 413 -24.24 23.73 -30.64
C ASP A 413 -23.27 23.87 -31.84
N ARG A 414 -22.05 23.34 -31.73
CA ARG A 414 -21.02 23.34 -32.77
C ARG A 414 -20.89 21.96 -33.41
#